data_AF-G4TSG1-F1
#
_entry.id   AF-G4TSG1-F1
#
_cell.length_a   1.000
_cell.length_b   1.000
_cell.length_c   1.000
_cell.angle_alpha   90.00
_cell.angle_beta   90.00
_cell.angle_gamma   90.00
#
_symmetry.space_group_name_H-M   'P 1'
#
loop_
_entity.id
_entity.type
_entity.pdbx_description
1 polymer ?
#
loop_
_entity_poly.entity_id
_entity_poly.type
_entity_poly.pdbx_seq_one_letter_code
_entity_poly.pdbx_strand_id
1 'polypeptide(L)'
;MADSAIGARLRNTALAVFMDPPGQQSADQNEISRYTANNEENNPPPTGHRVPLDHSTPFPGEDITGPAPFRDVDGSPMFIGSGFLDGGAHPCKIVPSQNPACLLSYDNIQIRHNGRYELLPFDPNTMEWVPAREGRIPEGRRAVEGGYEYYGPRLYHALGIYNGSLVLGKTGCHLRGFCFGFEGFEHAIRSDYLLLCWR
;
A
#
# COMPACT_ATOMS: atom_id res chain seq x y z
N MET A 1 2.93 18.27 28.33
CA MET A 1 1.88 17.28 28.66
C MET A 1 0.97 17.22 27.44
N ALA A 2 0.93 16.20 26.60
CA ALA A 2 1.10 14.77 26.84
C ALA A 2 1.89 14.10 25.70
N ASP A 3 2.68 13.09 26.08
CA ASP A 3 3.36 12.12 25.21
C ASP A 3 2.33 11.14 24.62
N SER A 4 2.43 10.87 23.32
CA SER A 4 1.64 9.81 22.66
C SER A 4 2.40 8.49 22.72
N ALA A 5 1.80 7.54 23.43
CA ALA A 5 2.33 6.24 23.81
C ALA A 5 2.35 5.23 22.64
N ILE A 6 3.24 5.42 21.66
CA ILE A 6 3.49 4.41 20.60
C ILE A 6 4.96 3.92 20.60
N GLY A 7 5.88 4.58 21.34
CA GLY A 7 7.32 4.35 21.22
C GLY A 7 8.00 3.38 22.20
N ALA A 8 7.28 2.62 23.04
CA ALA A 8 7.88 1.97 24.21
C ALA A 8 7.82 0.44 24.19
N ARG A 9 8.68 -0.18 23.37
CA ARG A 9 9.29 -1.53 23.45
C ARG A 9 9.76 -1.84 22.02
N LEU A 10 11.04 -1.79 21.66
CA LEU A 10 12.15 -2.61 22.15
C LEU A 10 13.45 -1.85 21.82
N ARG A 11 14.31 -1.63 22.82
CA ARG A 11 15.73 -1.34 22.61
C ARG A 11 16.52 -2.59 23.02
N ASN A 12 17.48 -3.00 22.20
CA ASN A 12 18.82 -3.51 22.58
C ASN A 12 19.50 -4.17 21.35
N THR A 13 20.56 -3.56 20.81
CA THR A 13 22.01 -3.93 20.92
C THR A 13 22.41 -4.88 19.77
N ALA A 14 23.45 -4.70 18.96
CA ALA A 14 24.85 -4.41 19.29
C ALA A 14 25.67 -3.81 18.12
N LEU A 15 26.78 -3.14 18.50
CA LEU A 15 27.89 -2.61 17.70
C LEU A 15 28.80 -3.71 17.09
N ALA A 16 29.48 -3.39 15.96
CA ALA A 16 30.96 -3.44 15.78
C ALA A 16 31.31 -3.06 14.31
N VAL A 17 31.82 -1.85 14.04
CA VAL A 17 33.24 -1.47 13.78
C VAL A 17 33.93 -2.23 12.65
N PHE A 18 34.25 -1.53 11.55
CA PHE A 18 35.50 -1.71 10.80
C PHE A 18 36.02 -0.34 10.32
N MET A 19 37.28 -0.05 10.63
CA MET A 19 38.08 1.04 10.04
C MET A 19 38.67 0.50 8.73
N ASP A 20 38.50 1.22 7.63
CA ASP A 20 39.12 0.84 6.34
C ASP A 20 40.62 1.23 6.30
N PRO A 21 41.53 0.34 5.87
CA PRO A 21 42.86 0.74 5.41
C PRO A 21 42.82 1.14 3.91
N PRO A 22 43.79 1.94 3.42
CA PRO A 22 43.76 2.48 2.07
C PRO A 22 44.25 1.43 1.06
N GLY A 23 43.39 1.10 0.10
CA GLY A 23 43.73 0.23 -1.03
C GLY A 23 42.51 -0.12 -1.86
N GLN A 24 42.21 0.72 -2.86
CA GLN A 24 41.18 0.45 -3.86
C GLN A 24 41.43 -0.88 -4.59
N GLN A 25 40.46 -1.78 -4.52
CA GLN A 25 40.14 -2.68 -5.63
C GLN A 25 38.69 -2.41 -6.02
N SER A 26 38.51 -2.00 -7.29
CA SER A 26 37.23 -1.80 -7.94
C SER A 26 36.43 -3.10 -7.88
N ALA A 27 35.32 -3.10 -7.17
CA ALA A 27 34.37 -4.20 -7.20
C ALA A 27 33.91 -4.45 -8.65
N ASP A 28 34.01 -5.71 -9.09
CA ASP A 28 33.60 -6.16 -10.42
C ASP A 28 32.10 -5.85 -10.60
N GLN A 29 31.76 -5.09 -11.64
CA GLN A 29 30.37 -4.72 -11.93
C GLN A 29 29.48 -5.95 -12.09
N ASN A 30 30.04 -7.09 -12.53
CA ASN A 30 29.30 -8.36 -12.59
C ASN A 30 29.00 -8.95 -11.21
N GLU A 31 29.87 -8.74 -10.23
CA GLU A 31 29.68 -9.25 -8.88
C GLU A 31 28.66 -8.40 -8.12
N ILE A 32 28.68 -7.06 -8.31
CA ILE A 32 27.63 -6.15 -7.84
C ILE A 32 26.29 -6.50 -8.48
N SER A 33 26.22 -6.67 -9.81
CA SER A 33 24.99 -7.01 -10.51
C SER A 33 24.42 -8.37 -10.08
N ARG A 34 25.27 -9.36 -9.79
CA ARG A 34 24.83 -10.66 -9.25
C ARG A 34 24.34 -10.55 -7.82
N TYR A 35 25.01 -9.77 -6.97
CA TYR A 35 24.55 -9.51 -5.61
C TYR A 35 23.21 -8.75 -5.57
N THR A 36 23.01 -7.77 -6.46
CA THR A 36 21.72 -7.06 -6.57
C THR A 36 20.62 -7.96 -7.12
N ALA A 37 20.90 -8.77 -8.15
CA ALA A 37 19.92 -9.69 -8.73
C ALA A 37 19.48 -10.79 -7.74
N ASN A 38 20.43 -11.39 -7.01
CA ASN A 38 20.12 -12.44 -6.03
C ASN A 38 19.34 -11.90 -4.80
N ASN A 39 19.51 -10.62 -4.46
CA ASN A 39 18.72 -9.97 -3.40
C ASN A 39 17.31 -9.59 -3.88
N GLU A 40 17.11 -9.32 -5.17
CA GLU A 40 15.77 -9.06 -5.74
C GLU A 40 14.95 -10.34 -5.88
N GLU A 41 15.58 -11.49 -6.16
CA GLU A 41 14.89 -12.78 -6.35
C GLU A 41 14.23 -13.33 -5.08
N ASN A 42 14.71 -12.94 -3.89
CA ASN A 42 14.11 -13.33 -2.60
C ASN A 42 13.07 -12.34 -2.07
N ASN A 43 12.93 -11.17 -2.71
CA ASN A 43 11.99 -10.15 -2.27
C ASN A 43 10.63 -10.35 -2.94
N PRO A 44 9.51 -10.12 -2.22
CA PRO A 44 8.20 -10.18 -2.85
C PRO A 44 8.12 -9.14 -3.99
N PRO A 45 7.38 -9.45 -5.08
CA PRO A 45 7.17 -8.51 -6.17
C PRO A 45 6.69 -7.15 -5.63
N PRO A 46 7.06 -6.01 -6.23
CA PRO A 46 6.66 -4.69 -5.71
C PRO A 46 5.16 -4.53 -5.49
N THR A 47 4.36 -5.11 -6.38
CA THR A 47 2.90 -5.11 -6.32
C THR A 47 2.32 -6.21 -5.42
N GLY A 48 3.10 -7.22 -5.05
CA GLY A 48 2.62 -8.45 -4.43
C GLY A 48 1.82 -9.32 -5.40
N HIS A 49 1.41 -10.50 -4.92
CA HIS A 49 0.49 -11.37 -5.65
C HIS A 49 -0.94 -10.81 -5.58
N ARG A 50 -1.65 -10.88 -6.70
CA ARG A 50 -2.98 -10.27 -6.89
C ARG A 50 -4.02 -11.31 -7.25
N VAL A 51 -5.22 -11.16 -6.72
CA VAL A 51 -6.38 -11.96 -7.10
C VAL A 51 -7.22 -11.14 -8.08
N PRO A 52 -7.29 -11.53 -9.37
CA PRO A 52 -8.09 -10.81 -10.36
C PRO A 52 -9.58 -11.01 -10.11
N LEU A 53 -10.35 -9.93 -10.18
CA LEU A 53 -11.78 -9.88 -9.90
C LEU A 53 -12.49 -8.96 -10.91
N ASP A 54 -13.80 -9.16 -11.03
CA ASP A 54 -14.69 -8.24 -11.74
C ASP A 54 -16.06 -8.18 -11.04
N HIS A 55 -16.96 -7.35 -11.56
CA HIS A 55 -18.29 -7.13 -10.99
C HIS A 55 -19.31 -8.22 -11.34
N SER A 56 -18.98 -9.11 -12.29
CA SER A 56 -19.89 -10.11 -12.85
C SER A 56 -19.79 -11.45 -12.16
N THR A 57 -18.68 -11.72 -11.45
CA THR A 57 -18.47 -12.95 -10.68
C THR A 57 -18.76 -12.75 -9.19
N PRO A 58 -19.27 -13.77 -8.48
CA PRO A 58 -19.36 -13.74 -7.03
C PRO A 58 -18.01 -13.44 -6.38
N PHE A 59 -18.03 -12.67 -5.28
CA PHE A 59 -16.81 -12.40 -4.53
C PHE A 59 -16.27 -13.70 -3.91
N PRO A 60 -14.97 -13.99 -4.03
CA PRO A 60 -14.40 -15.26 -3.58
C PRO A 60 -14.39 -15.41 -2.05
N GLY A 61 -14.22 -16.66 -1.60
CA GLY A 61 -14.10 -17.01 -0.19
C GLY A 61 -12.74 -16.67 0.41
N GLU A 62 -12.65 -16.81 1.74
CA GLU A 62 -11.46 -16.51 2.55
C GLU A 62 -10.24 -17.37 2.17
N ASP A 63 -10.47 -18.55 1.59
CA ASP A 63 -9.43 -19.43 1.05
C ASP A 63 -8.62 -18.79 -0.07
N ILE A 64 -9.21 -17.81 -0.78
CA ILE A 64 -8.58 -17.06 -1.86
C ILE A 64 -8.20 -15.65 -1.40
N THR A 65 -9.09 -14.96 -0.67
CA THR A 65 -8.84 -13.56 -0.29
C THR A 65 -7.90 -13.41 0.89
N GLY A 66 -7.76 -14.45 1.71
CA GLY A 66 -7.34 -14.31 3.10
C GLY A 66 -8.37 -13.55 3.94
N PRO A 67 -8.13 -13.41 5.25
CA PRO A 67 -9.02 -12.64 6.13
C PRO A 67 -9.03 -11.16 5.75
N ALA A 68 -10.19 -10.51 5.91
CA ALA A 68 -10.29 -9.08 5.71
C ALA A 68 -9.41 -8.32 6.72
N PRO A 69 -8.48 -7.44 6.28
CA PRO A 69 -7.61 -6.70 7.20
C PRO A 69 -8.39 -5.66 8.02
N PHE A 70 -9.56 -5.22 7.53
CA PHE A 70 -10.35 -4.17 8.16
C PHE A 70 -11.85 -4.44 8.07
N ARG A 71 -12.62 -3.62 8.80
CA ARG A 71 -14.07 -3.54 8.72
C ARG A 71 -14.49 -2.10 8.42
N ASP A 72 -15.53 -1.95 7.62
CA ASP A 72 -16.21 -0.67 7.41
C ASP A 72 -17.11 -0.34 8.62
N VAL A 73 -17.69 0.86 8.65
CA VAL A 73 -18.49 1.38 9.79
C VAL A 73 -19.67 0.47 10.15
N ASP A 74 -20.27 -0.17 9.16
CA ASP A 74 -21.38 -1.12 9.31
C ASP A 74 -20.93 -2.53 9.75
N GLY A 75 -19.63 -2.74 9.95
CA GLY A 75 -19.03 -4.03 10.30
C GLY A 75 -18.71 -4.92 9.09
N SER A 76 -19.07 -4.50 7.87
CA SER A 76 -18.77 -5.23 6.63
C SER A 76 -17.26 -5.43 6.46
N PRO A 77 -16.80 -6.58 5.95
CA PRO A 77 -15.39 -6.81 5.68
C PRO A 77 -14.89 -5.87 4.59
N MET A 78 -13.69 -5.33 4.79
CA MET A 78 -13.05 -4.39 3.87
C MET A 78 -11.65 -4.89 3.49
N PHE A 79 -11.42 -4.95 2.18
CA PHE A 79 -10.19 -5.43 1.57
C PHE A 79 -9.47 -4.33 0.78
N ILE A 80 -8.20 -4.61 0.50
CA ILE A 80 -7.29 -3.73 -0.22
C ILE A 80 -7.24 -4.23 -1.66
N GLY A 81 -7.24 -3.31 -2.63
CA GLY A 81 -7.09 -3.71 -4.01
C GLY A 81 -6.75 -2.56 -4.94
N SER A 82 -6.81 -2.84 -6.23
CA SER A 82 -6.52 -1.88 -7.30
C SER A 82 -7.56 -2.02 -8.39
N GLY A 83 -8.26 -0.95 -8.75
CA GLY A 83 -9.20 -0.93 -9.87
C GLY A 83 -8.56 -0.33 -11.12
N PHE A 84 -8.82 -0.93 -12.28
CA PHE A 84 -8.33 -0.42 -13.56
C PHE A 84 -9.28 0.64 -14.10
N LEU A 85 -8.80 1.88 -14.21
CA LEU A 85 -9.58 3.04 -14.64
C LEU A 85 -8.69 3.97 -15.46
N ASP A 86 -9.23 4.49 -16.56
CA ASP A 86 -8.59 5.51 -17.41
C ASP A 86 -7.14 5.19 -17.84
N GLY A 87 -6.86 3.91 -18.17
CA GLY A 87 -5.52 3.46 -18.55
C GLY A 87 -4.54 3.30 -17.38
N GLY A 88 -4.95 3.59 -16.16
CA GLY A 88 -4.21 3.38 -14.92
C GLY A 88 -4.74 2.22 -14.08
N ALA A 89 -4.05 1.98 -12.97
CA ALA A 89 -4.48 1.09 -11.89
C ALA A 89 -4.45 1.88 -10.59
N HIS A 90 -5.60 2.04 -9.94
CA HIS A 90 -5.74 2.92 -8.78
C HIS A 90 -6.06 2.10 -7.53
N PRO A 91 -5.30 2.27 -6.44
CA PRO A 91 -5.63 1.70 -5.14
C PRO A 91 -7.07 2.00 -4.73
N CYS A 92 -7.76 0.98 -4.23
CA CYS A 92 -9.19 1.01 -3.99
C CYS A 92 -9.58 0.35 -2.67
N LYS A 93 -10.77 0.73 -2.19
CA LYS A 93 -11.48 0.03 -1.13
C LYS A 93 -12.35 -1.05 -1.79
N ILE A 94 -12.27 -2.29 -1.31
CA ILE A 94 -13.16 -3.38 -1.74
C ILE A 94 -14.06 -3.77 -0.57
N VAL A 95 -15.37 -3.64 -0.74
CA VAL A 95 -16.39 -4.00 0.27
C VAL A 95 -17.40 -4.93 -0.40
N PRO A 96 -17.32 -6.26 -0.22
CA PRO A 96 -18.13 -7.22 -0.95
C PRO A 96 -19.64 -7.09 -0.76
N SER A 97 -20.08 -6.49 0.35
CA SER A 97 -21.50 -6.20 0.62
C SER A 97 -22.04 -5.02 -0.19
N GLN A 98 -21.19 -4.24 -0.85
CA GLN A 98 -21.60 -3.16 -1.74
C GLN A 98 -21.69 -3.62 -3.19
N ASN A 99 -22.55 -2.96 -3.98
CA ASN A 99 -22.70 -3.22 -5.40
C ASN A 99 -22.47 -1.93 -6.23
N PRO A 100 -21.40 -1.86 -7.03
CA PRO A 100 -20.25 -2.76 -7.08
C PRO A 100 -19.40 -2.74 -5.80
N ALA A 101 -18.62 -3.81 -5.60
CA ALA A 101 -17.77 -3.98 -4.42
C ALA A 101 -16.52 -3.09 -4.44
N CYS A 102 -16.00 -2.73 -5.61
CA CYS A 102 -14.79 -1.92 -5.77
C CYS A 102 -15.14 -0.42 -5.77
N LEU A 103 -14.55 0.34 -4.84
CA LEU A 103 -14.71 1.79 -4.71
C LEU A 103 -13.37 2.50 -4.89
N LEU A 104 -13.30 3.39 -5.88
CA LEU A 104 -12.12 4.17 -6.25
C LEU A 104 -12.29 5.62 -5.85
N SER A 105 -11.18 6.30 -5.57
CA SER A 105 -11.14 7.76 -5.55
C SER A 105 -10.45 8.25 -6.84
N TYR A 106 -11.16 9.04 -7.63
CA TYR A 106 -10.68 9.54 -8.91
C TYR A 106 -11.43 10.80 -9.30
N ASP A 107 -10.71 11.80 -9.82
CA ASP A 107 -11.27 13.06 -10.32
C ASP A 107 -12.31 13.71 -9.38
N ASN A 108 -11.93 13.88 -8.10
CA ASN A 108 -12.74 14.52 -7.07
C ASN A 108 -14.01 13.74 -6.63
N ILE A 109 -14.25 12.54 -7.16
CA ILE A 109 -15.41 11.71 -6.82
C ILE A 109 -15.01 10.33 -6.29
N GLN A 110 -15.93 9.72 -5.52
CA GLN A 110 -15.85 8.30 -5.21
C GLN A 110 -16.61 7.51 -6.28
N ILE A 111 -15.87 6.73 -7.07
CA ILE A 111 -16.42 5.93 -8.15
C ILE A 111 -16.75 4.54 -7.63
N ARG A 112 -17.99 4.11 -7.90
CA ARG A 112 -18.42 2.71 -7.82
C ARG A 112 -18.00 1.99 -9.10
N HIS A 113 -16.94 1.20 -9.03
CA HIS A 113 -16.26 0.64 -10.19
C HIS A 113 -16.83 -0.70 -10.64
N ASN A 114 -17.37 -0.75 -11.86
CA ASN A 114 -17.85 -1.97 -12.51
C ASN A 114 -16.81 -2.62 -13.43
N GLY A 115 -15.56 -2.11 -13.49
CA GLY A 115 -14.54 -2.72 -14.33
C GLY A 115 -13.84 -3.91 -13.68
N ARG A 116 -12.74 -4.35 -14.29
CA ARG A 116 -11.80 -5.26 -13.66
C ARG A 116 -11.10 -4.56 -12.48
N TYR A 117 -10.81 -5.33 -11.46
CA TYR A 117 -10.01 -4.91 -10.31
C TYR A 117 -9.25 -6.12 -9.76
N GLU A 118 -8.31 -5.86 -8.87
CA GLU A 118 -7.47 -6.88 -8.28
C GLU A 118 -7.42 -6.70 -6.76
N LEU A 119 -7.67 -7.78 -6.02
CA LEU A 119 -7.51 -7.80 -4.57
C LEU A 119 -6.04 -8.10 -4.22
N LEU A 120 -5.53 -7.40 -3.21
CA LEU A 120 -4.27 -7.72 -2.54
C LEU A 120 -4.59 -8.45 -1.23
N PRO A 121 -4.26 -9.75 -1.12
CA PRO A 121 -4.29 -10.42 0.17
C PRO A 121 -3.30 -9.74 1.12
N PHE A 122 -3.78 -9.32 2.29
CA PHE A 122 -2.93 -8.73 3.31
C PHE A 122 -2.34 -9.83 4.19
N ASP A 123 -1.01 -9.85 4.30
CA ASP A 123 -0.29 -10.76 5.20
C ASP A 123 0.53 -9.95 6.22
N PRO A 124 0.18 -9.97 7.52
CA PRO A 124 0.89 -9.22 8.55
C PRO A 124 2.33 -9.70 8.80
N ASN A 125 2.70 -10.90 8.33
CA ASN A 125 4.06 -11.43 8.44
C ASN A 125 5.02 -10.81 7.41
N THR A 126 4.48 -10.33 6.28
CA THR A 126 5.28 -9.78 5.17
C THR A 126 4.97 -8.31 4.88
N MET A 127 3.87 -7.77 5.41
CA MET A 127 3.44 -6.40 5.21
C MET A 127 3.20 -5.67 6.53
N GLU A 128 3.36 -4.36 6.51
CA GLU A 128 3.01 -3.50 7.64
C GLU A 128 2.58 -2.10 7.21
N TRP A 129 1.82 -1.44 8.09
CA TRP A 129 1.34 -0.07 7.91
C TRP A 129 2.28 0.91 8.60
N VAL A 130 2.91 1.80 7.83
CA VAL A 130 3.94 2.72 8.33
C VAL A 130 3.45 4.17 8.24
N PRO A 131 3.65 5.01 9.28
CA PRO A 131 3.30 6.43 9.21
C PRO A 131 3.94 7.14 8.01
N ALA A 132 3.12 7.87 7.26
CA ALA A 132 3.53 8.57 6.06
C ALA A 132 2.92 9.98 6.01
N ARG A 133 3.50 10.81 5.14
CA ARG A 133 3.02 12.17 4.86
C ARG A 133 3.42 12.60 3.47
N GLU A 134 2.65 13.54 2.92
CA GLU A 134 2.91 14.27 1.69
C GLU A 134 3.16 13.37 0.46
N GLY A 135 2.57 12.18 0.45
CA GLY A 135 2.75 11.22 -0.64
C GLY A 135 4.09 10.50 -0.65
N ARG A 136 4.94 10.72 0.36
CA ARG A 136 6.31 10.21 0.40
C ARG A 136 6.35 8.82 1.01
N ILE A 137 7.22 7.98 0.45
CA ILE A 137 7.63 6.72 1.06
C ILE A 137 8.55 7.06 2.25
N PRO A 138 8.29 6.53 3.46
CA PRO A 138 9.17 6.74 4.61
C PRO A 138 10.58 6.18 4.36
N GLU A 139 11.60 6.81 4.95
CA GLU A 139 13.00 6.43 4.75
C GLU A 139 13.27 4.98 5.18
N GLY A 140 14.04 4.25 4.37
CA GLY A 140 14.36 2.85 4.61
C GLY A 140 13.19 1.87 4.40
N ARG A 141 12.04 2.35 3.93
CA ARG A 141 10.86 1.50 3.68
C ARG A 141 10.69 1.20 2.20
N ARG A 142 10.16 0.01 1.92
CA ARG A 142 9.74 -0.40 0.58
C ARG A 142 8.22 -0.44 0.51
N ALA A 143 7.60 0.53 -0.18
CA ALA A 143 6.15 0.61 -0.29
C ALA A 143 5.58 -0.53 -1.17
N VAL A 144 4.38 -1.00 -0.83
CA VAL A 144 3.64 -1.94 -1.69
C VAL A 144 2.98 -1.15 -2.80
N GLU A 145 3.39 -1.42 -4.03
CA GLU A 145 2.84 -0.74 -5.20
C GLU A 145 1.38 -1.16 -5.43
N GLY A 146 0.51 -0.17 -5.56
CA GLY A 146 -0.91 -0.39 -5.83
C GLY A 146 -1.34 0.01 -7.23
N GLY A 147 -0.41 0.47 -8.06
CA GLY A 147 -0.64 0.75 -9.46
C GLY A 147 0.02 2.05 -9.88
N TYR A 148 -0.61 2.74 -10.82
CA TYR A 148 -0.05 3.90 -11.49
C TYR A 148 -1.16 4.76 -12.10
N GLU A 149 -0.90 6.06 -12.16
CA GLU A 149 -1.67 6.99 -13.00
C GLU A 149 -1.37 6.73 -14.49
N TYR A 150 -2.29 7.10 -15.39
CA TYR A 150 -2.17 6.83 -16.84
C TYR A 150 -0.88 7.37 -17.47
N TYR A 151 -0.31 8.45 -16.91
CA TYR A 151 0.92 9.10 -17.37
C TYR A 151 2.18 8.57 -16.69
N GLY A 152 2.05 7.51 -15.88
CA GLY A 152 3.16 6.72 -15.34
C GLY A 152 3.47 6.83 -13.84
N PRO A 153 3.15 7.90 -13.10
CA PRO A 153 3.49 7.96 -11.68
C PRO A 153 2.90 6.83 -10.85
N ARG A 154 3.73 6.22 -10.00
CA ARG A 154 3.33 5.13 -9.11
C ARG A 154 2.35 5.60 -8.04
N LEU A 155 1.43 4.71 -7.71
CA LEU A 155 0.46 4.83 -6.62
C LEU A 155 0.67 3.71 -5.63
N TYR A 156 0.41 3.99 -4.36
CA TYR A 156 0.59 3.06 -3.25
C TYR A 156 -0.67 3.01 -2.39
N HIS A 157 -0.86 1.90 -1.68
CA HIS A 157 -1.99 1.69 -0.77
C HIS A 157 -1.81 2.53 0.49
N ALA A 158 -2.81 3.33 0.82
CA ALA A 158 -2.83 4.14 2.02
C ALA A 158 -4.12 3.95 2.82
N LEU A 159 -3.98 4.19 4.12
CA LEU A 159 -4.99 3.97 5.14
C LEU A 159 -5.01 5.16 6.10
N GLY A 160 -6.18 5.61 6.51
CA GLY A 160 -6.30 6.66 7.52
C GLY A 160 -7.65 6.62 8.24
N ILE A 161 -7.84 7.57 9.15
CA ILE A 161 -9.12 7.81 9.82
C ILE A 161 -9.66 9.16 9.34
N TYR A 162 -10.91 9.18 8.88
CA TYR A 162 -11.63 10.38 8.48
C TYR A 162 -13.04 10.35 9.05
N ASN A 163 -13.46 11.43 9.74
CA ASN A 163 -14.74 11.50 10.46
C ASN A 163 -15.03 10.25 11.33
N GLY A 164 -14.01 9.76 12.04
CA GLY A 164 -14.10 8.57 12.91
C GLY A 164 -14.17 7.24 12.16
N SER A 165 -14.15 7.25 10.82
CA SER A 165 -14.23 6.06 9.97
C SER A 165 -12.86 5.72 9.39
N LEU A 166 -12.56 4.42 9.31
CA LEU A 166 -11.34 3.92 8.69
C LEU A 166 -11.51 3.91 7.17
N VAL A 167 -10.60 4.55 6.45
CA VAL A 167 -10.69 4.79 5.00
C VAL A 167 -9.44 4.28 4.28
N LEU A 168 -9.65 3.68 3.10
CA LEU A 168 -8.60 3.17 2.21
C LEU A 168 -8.61 3.95 0.89
N GLY A 169 -7.45 3.99 0.24
CA GLY A 169 -7.30 4.63 -1.06
C GLY A 169 -5.83 4.72 -1.50
N LYS A 170 -5.49 5.78 -2.20
CA LYS A 170 -4.23 5.93 -2.94
C LYS A 170 -3.35 7.04 -2.37
N THR A 171 -2.05 6.83 -2.39
CA THR A 171 -1.06 7.88 -2.13
C THR A 171 0.05 7.84 -3.16
N GLY A 172 0.69 8.99 -3.38
CA GLY A 172 1.82 9.11 -4.29
C GLY A 172 2.43 10.50 -4.16
N CYS A 173 3.73 10.61 -4.45
CA CYS A 173 4.48 11.86 -4.24
C CYS A 173 3.86 13.03 -5.04
N HIS A 174 3.35 12.75 -6.24
CA HIS A 174 2.67 13.72 -7.10
C HIS A 174 1.28 14.13 -6.56
N LEU A 175 0.60 13.27 -5.78
CA LEU A 175 -0.66 13.59 -5.10
C LEU A 175 -0.44 14.44 -3.85
N ARG A 176 0.80 14.49 -3.32
CA ARG A 176 1.19 15.24 -2.12
C ARG A 176 0.38 14.87 -0.87
N GLY A 177 -0.17 13.67 -0.83
CA GLY A 177 -1.01 13.18 0.26
C GLY A 177 -1.64 11.82 -0.04
N PHE A 178 -2.62 11.48 0.78
CA PHE A 178 -3.46 10.29 0.69
C PHE A 178 -4.86 10.71 0.24
N CYS A 179 -5.27 10.24 -0.93
CA CYS A 179 -6.59 10.42 -1.51
C CYS A 179 -7.46 9.18 -1.27
N PHE A 180 -8.73 9.39 -0.91
CA PHE A 180 -9.68 8.32 -0.64
C PHE A 180 -11.11 8.77 -0.95
N GLY A 181 -11.99 7.80 -1.20
CA GLY A 181 -13.40 8.06 -1.42
C GLY A 181 -14.18 7.98 -0.10
N PHE A 182 -15.03 8.97 0.18
CA PHE A 182 -15.95 8.96 1.31
C PHE A 182 -17.23 9.73 0.96
N GLU A 183 -18.39 9.10 1.21
CA GLU A 183 -19.72 9.68 0.94
C GLU A 183 -19.91 10.24 -0.48
N GLY A 184 -19.39 9.54 -1.50
CA GLY A 184 -19.55 9.93 -2.90
C GLY A 184 -18.49 10.91 -3.43
N PHE A 185 -17.65 11.47 -2.56
CA PHE A 185 -16.60 12.42 -2.93
C PHE A 185 -15.20 11.85 -2.70
N GLU A 186 -14.22 12.34 -3.44
CA GLU A 186 -12.81 12.13 -3.11
C GLU A 186 -12.35 13.22 -2.13
N HIS A 187 -11.62 12.78 -1.11
CA HIS A 187 -11.01 13.61 -0.09
C HIS A 187 -9.51 13.35 -0.08
N ALA A 188 -8.73 14.30 0.45
CA ALA A 188 -7.29 14.15 0.59
C ALA A 188 -6.80 14.64 1.96
N ILE A 189 -5.90 13.86 2.58
CA ILE A 189 -5.16 14.27 3.78
C ILE A 189 -3.66 14.26 3.52
N ARG A 190 -2.96 15.29 4.02
CA ARG A 190 -1.52 15.48 3.74
C ARG A 190 -0.60 14.78 4.73
N SER A 191 -1.06 14.48 5.93
CA SER A 191 -0.29 13.83 6.99
C SER A 191 -1.18 12.87 7.79
N ASP A 192 -0.57 12.18 8.75
CA ASP A 192 -1.27 11.36 9.75
C ASP A 192 -2.05 10.19 9.16
N TYR A 193 -1.55 9.66 8.04
CA TYR A 193 -2.01 8.43 7.41
C TYR A 193 -0.90 7.38 7.40
N LEU A 194 -1.27 6.14 7.09
CA LEU A 194 -0.37 5.00 7.01
C LEU A 194 -0.21 4.56 5.56
N LEU A 195 1.02 4.19 5.20
CA LEU A 195 1.40 3.62 3.92
C LEU A 195 1.67 2.12 4.10
N LEU A 196 1.10 1.28 3.24
CA LEU A 196 1.41 -0.14 3.23
C LEU A 196 2.82 -0.37 2.69
N CYS A 197 3.67 -1.02 3.48
CA CYS A 197 5.05 -1.34 3.13
C CYS A 197 5.31 -2.84 3.31
N TRP A 198 6.25 -3.37 2.54
CA TRP A 198 6.87 -4.66 2.82
C TRP A 198 7.69 -4.58 4.12
N ARG A 199 7.73 -5.70 4.85
CA ARG A 199 8.65 -5.94 5.97
C ARG A 199 10.04 -6.31 5.49
#